data_AF-A0A841B1Q2-F1
#
_entry.id   AF-A0A841B1Q2-F1
#
_cell.length_a   1.000
_cell.length_b   1.000
_cell.length_c   1.000
_cell.angle_alpha   90.00
_cell.angle_beta   90.00
_cell.angle_gamma   90.00
#
_symmetry.space_group_name_H-M   'P 1'
#
loop_
_entity.id
_entity.type
_entity.pdbx_description
1 polymer ?
#
loop_
_entity_poly.entity_id
_entity_poly.type
_entity_poly.pdbx_seq_one_letter_code
_entity_poly.pdbx_strand_id
1 'polypeptide(L)'
;MTDDLGLPGRRELPPEVLDNLRMSLREGMGKPARRRWPIVAAAAAVVLVLAGALVATAIIRDPDAPGPVVANPDFSLDWPKAVEAMNRCWAVLQTQGKAANFPDRDEWVPRFTVSSWEITVVAVTVDDKPFFCETTLMTATVSDPNAAPMYTQGTRTAALLMTPAGTFAGVADPEWPKLEVTGQNEQSASLREISIFRPGNLFVHIAPMKPSRTTYAVGPTPGEQSRPIHYQAPYLLRPAPEPAASELDKPVFPVPDRATPAGEFFNTCTRGASEALSDEDAYRAGALLEREDVEVVVARLGGRAIVCQGGLGYLDGKTEYYRVMYDQSKSAEPVHTLRTESVGNVDRNGATVPPRNPYLGVVPEAAVGVKLDFGTGGEIDATVADGTFAAWMPDNVSRDYENAKVGITVVDAAGKTLHQGTLPMY
;
A
#
# COMPACT_ATOMS: atom_id res chain seq x y z
N MET A 1 -9.40 -2.30 47.27
CA MET A 1 -9.62 -0.86 47.05
C MET A 1 -9.59 -0.65 45.55
N THR A 2 -10.73 -0.37 44.95
CA THR A 2 -10.95 -0.34 43.51
C THR A 2 -12.17 0.54 43.26
N ASP A 3 -11.94 1.71 42.68
CA ASP A 3 -12.85 2.53 41.85
C ASP A 3 -12.33 3.97 41.88
N ASP A 4 -11.50 4.32 40.90
CA ASP A 4 -11.04 5.71 40.69
C ASP A 4 -10.75 5.99 39.20
N LEU A 5 -11.57 5.40 38.32
CA LEU A 5 -11.71 5.80 36.92
C LEU A 5 -13.09 6.43 36.78
N GLY A 6 -13.14 7.76 36.70
CA GLY A 6 -14.36 8.59 36.70
C GLY A 6 -15.24 8.48 35.45
N LEU A 7 -15.44 7.26 34.95
CA LEU A 7 -16.36 6.96 33.86
C LEU A 7 -17.81 7.09 34.37
N PRO A 8 -18.74 7.67 33.58
CA PRO A 8 -20.15 7.70 33.95
C PRO A 8 -20.68 6.26 34.07
N GLY A 9 -21.31 5.96 35.21
CA GLY A 9 -21.83 4.63 35.51
C GLY A 9 -22.72 4.09 34.39
N ARG A 10 -22.55 2.80 34.06
CA ARG A 10 -23.24 2.14 32.95
C ARG A 10 -24.76 2.28 33.09
N ARG A 11 -25.35 3.16 32.29
CA ARG A 11 -26.81 3.27 32.16
C ARG A 11 -27.30 2.09 31.32
N GLU A 12 -28.24 1.33 31.85
CA GLU A 12 -28.96 0.35 31.05
C GLU A 12 -29.77 1.09 29.96
N LEU A 13 -29.79 0.54 28.75
CA LEU A 13 -30.56 1.10 27.64
C LEU A 13 -32.06 0.86 27.90
N PRO A 14 -32.93 1.87 27.73
CA PRO A 14 -34.37 1.67 27.84
C PRO A 14 -34.86 0.55 26.91
N PRO A 15 -35.83 -0.29 27.36
CA PRO A 15 -36.25 -1.47 26.61
C PRO A 15 -36.78 -1.14 25.20
N GLU A 16 -37.38 0.03 25.02
CA GLU A 16 -37.87 0.54 23.73
C GLU A 16 -36.72 0.73 22.72
N VAL A 17 -35.51 1.09 23.19
CA VAL A 17 -34.33 1.23 22.34
C VAL A 17 -33.80 -0.14 21.92
N LEU A 18 -33.76 -1.09 22.86
CA LEU A 18 -33.34 -2.47 22.58
C LEU A 18 -34.27 -3.17 21.59
N ASP A 19 -35.59 -2.99 21.72
CA ASP A 19 -36.55 -3.62 20.81
C ASP A 19 -36.61 -2.92 19.43
N ASN A 20 -36.45 -1.60 19.35
CA ASN A 20 -36.25 -0.94 18.05
C ASN A 20 -34.98 -1.43 17.34
N LEU A 21 -33.85 -1.59 18.05
CA LEU A 21 -32.62 -2.15 17.48
C LEU A 21 -32.82 -3.58 16.97
N ARG A 22 -33.53 -4.44 17.73
CA ARG A 22 -33.90 -5.80 17.32
C ARG A 22 -34.82 -5.82 16.09
N MET A 23 -35.70 -4.83 15.95
CA MET A 23 -36.64 -4.72 14.83
C MET A 23 -35.93 -4.33 13.54
N SER A 24 -35.14 -3.25 13.57
CA SER A 24 -34.33 -2.80 12.43
C SER A 24 -33.36 -3.87 11.92
N LEU A 25 -32.72 -4.61 12.84
CA LEU A 25 -31.77 -5.67 12.50
C LEU A 25 -32.46 -6.88 11.83
N ARG A 26 -33.70 -7.20 12.20
CA ARG A 26 -34.53 -8.20 11.49
C ARG A 26 -34.97 -7.71 10.11
N GLU A 27 -35.32 -6.44 9.97
CA GLU A 27 -35.80 -5.90 8.69
C GLU A 27 -34.68 -5.86 7.62
N GLY A 28 -33.43 -5.65 8.03
CA GLY A 28 -32.26 -5.74 7.15
C GLY A 28 -32.00 -7.16 6.62
N MET A 29 -32.24 -8.21 7.42
CA MET A 29 -31.94 -9.60 7.04
C MET A 29 -33.04 -10.30 6.22
N GLY A 30 -34.23 -9.71 6.12
CA GLY A 30 -35.43 -10.39 5.60
C GLY A 30 -35.71 -10.29 4.08
N LYS A 31 -34.84 -9.65 3.28
CA LYS A 31 -35.15 -9.26 1.89
C LYS A 31 -34.34 -10.07 0.85
N PRO A 32 -34.85 -11.24 0.36
CA PRO A 32 -34.19 -11.98 -0.71
C PRO A 32 -34.21 -11.22 -2.03
N ALA A 33 -33.03 -11.02 -2.64
CA ALA A 33 -32.88 -10.27 -3.88
C ALA A 33 -33.52 -11.01 -5.07
N ARG A 34 -34.66 -10.49 -5.56
CA ARG A 34 -35.40 -11.05 -6.72
C ARG A 34 -34.68 -10.79 -8.05
N ARG A 35 -33.61 -11.54 -8.31
CA ARG A 35 -32.85 -11.54 -9.57
C ARG A 35 -33.71 -12.08 -10.72
N ARG A 36 -34.33 -11.20 -11.52
CA ARG A 36 -35.06 -11.58 -12.74
C ARG A 36 -34.07 -11.94 -13.85
N TRP A 37 -34.09 -13.20 -14.29
CA TRP A 37 -33.45 -13.63 -15.55
C TRP A 37 -34.53 -13.77 -16.64
N PRO A 38 -34.31 -13.25 -17.87
CA PRO A 38 -35.16 -13.58 -19.01
C PRO A 38 -34.79 -14.97 -19.54
N ILE A 39 -35.79 -15.80 -19.84
CA ILE A 39 -35.60 -17.10 -20.47
C ILE A 39 -35.64 -16.93 -21.99
N VAL A 40 -34.66 -17.50 -22.68
CA VAL A 40 -34.69 -17.74 -24.14
C VAL A 40 -34.32 -19.21 -24.37
N ALA A 41 -35.12 -19.94 -25.15
CA ALA A 41 -34.97 -21.40 -25.29
C ALA A 41 -35.33 -21.90 -26.71
N ALA A 42 -34.35 -22.57 -27.34
CA ALA A 42 -34.45 -23.54 -28.45
C ALA A 42 -33.10 -24.30 -28.46
N ALA A 43 -32.98 -25.63 -28.34
CA ALA A 43 -33.47 -26.74 -29.19
C ALA A 43 -32.78 -26.77 -30.58
N ALA A 44 -32.11 -27.84 -31.05
CA ALA A 44 -31.75 -29.18 -30.51
C ALA A 44 -30.30 -29.54 -31.00
N ALA A 45 -29.67 -30.73 -30.98
CA ALA A 45 -30.00 -32.18 -30.80
C ALA A 45 -28.72 -32.88 -30.21
N VAL A 46 -28.61 -34.13 -29.72
CA VAL A 46 -29.14 -35.49 -30.03
C VAL A 46 -28.61 -36.05 -31.37
N VAL A 47 -27.83 -37.15 -31.47
CA VAL A 47 -27.17 -38.04 -30.47
C VAL A 47 -26.09 -38.91 -31.18
N LEU A 48 -25.03 -39.37 -30.50
CA LEU A 48 -24.54 -40.78 -30.61
C LEU A 48 -23.43 -41.15 -29.60
N VAL A 49 -23.41 -42.43 -29.26
CA VAL A 49 -22.57 -43.08 -28.25
C VAL A 49 -21.27 -43.62 -28.86
N LEU A 50 -20.16 -43.52 -28.12
CA LEU A 50 -19.14 -44.58 -28.10
C LEU A 50 -18.58 -44.72 -26.68
N ALA A 51 -18.42 -45.96 -26.22
CA ALA A 51 -17.93 -46.26 -24.88
C ALA A 51 -16.43 -46.58 -24.89
N GLY A 52 -15.69 -46.03 -23.93
CA GLY A 52 -14.27 -46.33 -23.71
C GLY A 52 -13.94 -46.13 -22.24
N ALA A 53 -13.71 -47.22 -21.52
CA ALA A 53 -13.49 -47.18 -20.07
C ALA A 53 -12.02 -46.86 -19.73
N LEU A 54 -11.78 -45.67 -19.18
CA LEU A 54 -10.59 -45.36 -18.40
C LEU A 54 -11.02 -44.75 -17.07
N VAL A 55 -10.63 -45.39 -15.97
CA VAL A 55 -10.92 -44.91 -14.61
C VAL A 55 -9.89 -43.83 -14.24
N ALA A 56 -10.09 -42.63 -14.76
CA ALA A 56 -9.42 -41.44 -14.26
C ALA A 56 -10.31 -40.80 -13.20
N THR A 57 -9.90 -40.84 -11.93
CA THR A 57 -10.58 -40.13 -10.83
C THR A 57 -10.26 -38.64 -10.88
N ALA A 58 -10.70 -37.97 -11.94
CA ALA A 58 -10.72 -36.52 -12.02
C ALA A 58 -11.67 -35.98 -10.95
N ILE A 59 -11.11 -35.46 -9.85
CA ILE A 59 -11.87 -34.77 -8.81
C ILE A 59 -12.33 -33.44 -9.40
N ILE A 60 -13.53 -33.45 -10.00
CA ILE A 60 -14.25 -32.23 -10.37
C ILE A 60 -14.51 -31.48 -9.05
N ARG A 61 -13.68 -30.48 -8.77
CA ARG A 61 -13.87 -29.59 -7.62
C ARG A 61 -15.10 -28.72 -7.91
N ASP A 62 -16.11 -28.85 -7.07
CA ASP A 62 -17.31 -28.02 -7.09
C ASP A 62 -16.88 -26.54 -6.87
N PRO A 63 -17.19 -25.59 -7.77
CA PRO A 63 -16.72 -24.20 -7.66
C PRO A 63 -17.29 -23.45 -6.45
N ASP A 64 -18.39 -23.95 -5.86
CA ASP A 64 -19.01 -23.42 -4.65
C ASP A 64 -18.50 -24.09 -3.35
N ALA A 65 -17.50 -24.99 -3.43
CA ALA A 65 -16.89 -25.58 -2.24
C ALA A 65 -16.12 -24.50 -1.43
N PRO A 66 -16.43 -24.27 -0.15
CA PRO A 66 -15.68 -23.32 0.66
C PRO A 66 -14.22 -23.76 0.78
N GLY A 67 -13.30 -22.85 0.46
CA GLY A 67 -11.86 -23.10 0.54
C GLY A 67 -11.42 -23.56 1.94
N PRO A 68 -10.28 -24.25 2.06
CA PRO A 68 -9.82 -24.82 3.33
C PRO A 68 -9.74 -23.73 4.41
N VAL A 69 -10.58 -23.85 5.43
CA VAL A 69 -10.68 -22.87 6.52
C VAL A 69 -9.36 -22.84 7.27
N VAL A 70 -8.64 -21.72 7.15
CA VAL A 70 -7.39 -21.50 7.88
C VAL A 70 -7.73 -21.40 9.36
N ALA A 71 -7.37 -22.43 10.13
CA ALA A 71 -7.72 -22.55 11.55
C ALA A 71 -6.89 -21.64 12.50
N ASN A 72 -6.27 -20.58 11.96
CA ASN A 72 -5.52 -19.58 12.70
C ASN A 72 -6.13 -18.19 12.42
N PRO A 73 -6.69 -17.48 13.42
CA PRO A 73 -7.36 -16.18 13.20
C PRO A 73 -6.44 -15.10 12.62
N ASP A 74 -5.11 -15.24 12.76
CA ASP A 74 -4.12 -14.30 12.24
C ASP A 74 -3.97 -14.38 10.70
N PHE A 75 -4.52 -15.41 10.06
CA PHE A 75 -4.35 -15.67 8.62
C PHE A 75 -5.68 -15.96 7.94
N SER A 76 -5.96 -15.26 6.84
CA SER A 76 -7.07 -15.56 5.95
C SER A 76 -6.60 -15.81 4.52
N LEU A 77 -7.39 -16.56 3.76
CA LEU A 77 -7.18 -16.78 2.33
C LEU A 77 -8.28 -16.04 1.57
N ASP A 78 -7.98 -14.81 1.16
CA ASP A 78 -8.81 -14.03 0.25
C ASP A 78 -8.69 -14.67 -1.15
N TRP A 79 -9.56 -15.64 -1.43
CA TRP A 79 -9.48 -16.48 -2.62
C TRP A 79 -9.57 -15.69 -3.94
N PRO A 80 -10.50 -14.71 -4.12
CA PRO A 80 -10.50 -13.87 -5.31
C PRO A 80 -9.17 -13.16 -5.55
N LYS A 81 -8.61 -12.48 -4.53
CA LYS A 81 -7.29 -11.83 -4.66
C LYS A 81 -6.17 -12.84 -4.90
N ALA A 82 -6.21 -14.00 -4.25
CA ALA A 82 -5.18 -15.02 -4.40
C ALA A 82 -5.13 -15.57 -5.83
N VAL A 83 -6.30 -15.85 -6.43
CA VAL A 83 -6.40 -16.29 -7.83
C VAL A 83 -5.95 -15.19 -8.79
N GLU A 84 -6.39 -13.94 -8.61
CA GLU A 84 -5.95 -12.82 -9.46
C GLU A 84 -4.43 -12.64 -9.41
N ALA A 85 -3.86 -12.53 -8.21
CA ALA A 85 -2.43 -12.33 -8.02
C ALA A 85 -1.61 -13.47 -8.63
N MET A 86 -1.91 -14.73 -8.28
CA MET A 86 -1.20 -15.89 -8.85
C MET A 86 -1.30 -15.96 -10.38
N ASN A 87 -2.41 -15.52 -10.98
CA ASN A 87 -2.55 -15.49 -12.44
C ASN A 87 -1.66 -14.42 -13.08
N ARG A 88 -1.56 -13.22 -12.47
CA ARG A 88 -0.64 -12.15 -12.90
C ARG A 88 0.83 -12.59 -12.78
N CYS A 89 1.19 -13.18 -11.64
CA CYS A 89 2.49 -13.78 -11.38
C CYS A 89 2.88 -14.86 -12.42
N TRP A 90 1.94 -15.74 -12.79
CA TRP A 90 2.17 -16.74 -13.84
C TRP A 90 2.32 -16.11 -15.22
N ALA A 91 1.51 -15.10 -15.57
CA ALA A 91 1.65 -14.38 -16.83
C ALA A 91 3.06 -13.75 -16.97
N VAL A 92 3.61 -13.16 -15.90
CA VAL A 92 4.98 -12.63 -15.89
C VAL A 92 6.03 -13.75 -16.07
N LEU A 93 5.86 -14.92 -15.44
CA LEU A 93 6.74 -16.08 -15.70
C LEU A 93 6.65 -16.56 -17.16
N GLN A 94 5.48 -16.48 -17.79
CA GLN A 94 5.31 -16.82 -19.21
C GLN A 94 5.98 -15.78 -20.12
N THR A 95 5.76 -14.48 -19.90
CA THR A 95 6.37 -13.40 -20.69
C THR A 95 7.89 -13.42 -20.63
N GLN A 96 8.47 -13.69 -19.46
CA GLN A 96 9.93 -13.80 -19.30
C GLN A 96 10.51 -15.16 -19.72
N GLY A 97 9.70 -16.09 -20.23
CA GLY A 97 10.15 -17.42 -20.66
C GLY A 97 10.60 -18.35 -19.53
N LYS A 98 10.22 -18.03 -18.28
CA LYS A 98 10.66 -18.72 -17.04
C LYS A 98 9.66 -19.74 -16.50
N ALA A 99 8.46 -19.80 -17.08
CA ALA A 99 7.40 -20.73 -16.66
C ALA A 99 7.87 -22.19 -16.56
N ALA A 100 8.76 -22.65 -17.44
CA ALA A 100 9.31 -24.01 -17.42
C ALA A 100 10.21 -24.35 -16.20
N ASN A 101 10.56 -23.36 -15.36
CA ASN A 101 11.28 -23.56 -14.09
C ASN A 101 10.32 -23.77 -12.90
N PHE A 102 9.01 -23.65 -13.14
CA PHE A 102 7.93 -23.79 -12.17
C PHE A 102 7.01 -24.94 -12.62
N PRO A 103 6.44 -25.73 -11.70
CA PRO A 103 5.34 -26.63 -12.06
C PRO A 103 4.08 -25.86 -12.45
N ASP A 104 3.15 -26.54 -13.12
CA ASP A 104 2.03 -25.91 -13.81
C ASP A 104 1.08 -25.15 -12.88
N ARG A 105 0.46 -24.09 -13.41
CA ARG A 105 -0.29 -23.10 -12.63
C ARG A 105 -1.45 -23.68 -11.80
N ASP A 106 -2.05 -24.79 -12.19
CA ASP A 106 -3.12 -25.44 -11.44
C ASP A 106 -2.62 -26.29 -10.26
N GLU A 107 -1.33 -26.62 -10.20
CA GLU A 107 -0.68 -27.23 -9.04
C GLU A 107 -0.41 -26.23 -7.90
N TRP A 108 -0.48 -24.92 -8.19
CA TRP A 108 -0.18 -23.85 -7.24
C TRP A 108 -1.23 -23.75 -6.12
N VAL A 109 -0.88 -24.20 -4.92
CA VAL A 109 -1.76 -24.14 -3.73
C VAL A 109 -1.50 -22.86 -2.93
N PRO A 110 -2.41 -21.86 -2.94
CA PRO A 110 -2.29 -20.71 -2.06
C PRO A 110 -2.59 -21.10 -0.60
N ARG A 111 -1.93 -20.44 0.34
CA ARG A 111 -1.95 -20.77 1.78
C ARG A 111 -2.63 -19.69 2.60
N PHE A 112 -2.31 -18.43 2.32
CA PHE A 112 -2.93 -17.24 2.88
C PHE A 112 -2.62 -16.03 1.98
N THR A 113 -3.37 -14.95 2.18
CA THR A 113 -3.19 -13.67 1.50
C THR A 113 -2.89 -12.59 2.54
N VAL A 114 -1.89 -11.75 2.29
CA VAL A 114 -1.68 -10.48 3.02
C VAL A 114 -1.83 -9.35 2.02
N SER A 115 -2.78 -8.43 2.25
CA SER A 115 -2.97 -7.26 1.40
C SER A 115 -2.86 -5.96 2.18
N SER A 116 -1.98 -5.06 1.75
CA SER A 116 -2.06 -3.64 2.06
C SER A 116 -3.03 -2.95 1.11
N TRP A 117 -3.06 -1.61 1.12
CA TRP A 117 -3.89 -0.79 0.25
C TRP A 117 -3.40 -0.73 -1.22
N GLU A 118 -2.12 -1.05 -1.48
CA GLU A 118 -1.59 -1.18 -2.85
C GLU A 118 -1.12 -2.59 -3.23
N ILE A 119 -0.64 -3.35 -2.25
CA ILE A 119 0.16 -4.57 -2.46
C ILE A 119 -0.62 -5.78 -1.95
N THR A 120 -0.74 -6.82 -2.77
CA THR A 120 -1.27 -8.14 -2.40
C THR A 120 -0.18 -9.17 -2.54
N VAL A 121 0.14 -9.86 -1.45
CA VAL A 121 1.11 -10.96 -1.39
C VAL A 121 0.37 -12.25 -1.07
N VAL A 122 0.59 -13.27 -1.90
CA VAL A 122 0.07 -14.63 -1.71
C VAL A 122 1.23 -15.55 -1.35
N ALA A 123 1.11 -16.24 -0.23
CA ALA A 123 1.99 -17.37 0.07
C ALA A 123 1.48 -18.61 -0.68
N VAL A 124 2.32 -19.22 -1.50
CA VAL A 124 1.99 -20.37 -2.35
C VAL A 124 2.90 -21.54 -1.99
N THR A 125 2.40 -22.77 -2.09
CA THR A 125 3.22 -23.99 -1.98
C THR A 125 2.98 -24.91 -3.17
N VAL A 126 4.07 -25.47 -3.70
CA VAL A 126 4.10 -26.51 -4.75
C VAL A 126 5.23 -27.48 -4.38
N ASP A 127 5.03 -28.80 -4.47
CA ASP A 127 5.99 -29.84 -4.03
C ASP A 127 6.58 -29.59 -2.62
N ASP A 128 5.72 -29.16 -1.68
CA ASP A 128 6.07 -28.69 -0.32
C ASP A 128 7.08 -27.51 -0.25
N LYS A 129 7.54 -26.97 -1.39
CA LYS A 129 8.35 -25.75 -1.47
C LYS A 129 7.46 -24.51 -1.38
N PRO A 130 7.75 -23.57 -0.47
CA PRO A 130 7.05 -22.29 -0.43
C PRO A 130 7.66 -21.28 -1.40
N PHE A 131 6.81 -20.46 -2.02
CA PHE A 131 7.20 -19.23 -2.69
C PHE A 131 6.12 -18.16 -2.53
N PHE A 132 6.43 -16.93 -2.92
CA PHE A 132 5.56 -15.78 -2.78
C PHE A 132 5.29 -15.16 -4.15
N CYS A 133 4.02 -14.85 -4.37
CA CYS A 133 3.55 -14.04 -5.48
C CYS A 133 3.11 -12.68 -4.91
N GLU A 134 3.82 -11.62 -5.29
CA GLU A 134 3.43 -10.24 -5.00
C GLU A 134 2.81 -9.62 -6.25
N THR A 135 1.73 -8.85 -6.05
CA THR A 135 1.19 -7.96 -7.07
C THR A 135 0.84 -6.60 -6.48
N THR A 136 1.14 -5.55 -7.21
CA THR A 136 0.82 -4.15 -6.90
C THR A 136 -0.33 -3.68 -7.82
N LEU A 137 -0.47 -2.37 -8.11
CA LEU A 137 -1.38 -1.93 -9.16
C LEU A 137 -0.86 -2.32 -10.54
N MET A 138 0.42 -2.08 -10.84
CA MET A 138 1.02 -2.18 -12.18
C MET A 138 2.09 -3.25 -12.35
N THR A 139 2.58 -3.84 -11.25
CA THR A 139 3.68 -4.82 -11.21
C THR A 139 3.20 -6.17 -10.69
N ALA A 140 3.81 -7.26 -11.16
CA ALA A 140 3.74 -8.59 -10.54
C ALA A 140 5.15 -9.20 -10.40
N THR A 141 5.38 -9.87 -9.26
CA THR A 141 6.70 -10.37 -8.84
C THR A 141 6.57 -11.75 -8.19
N VAL A 142 7.48 -12.68 -8.53
CA VAL A 142 7.47 -14.07 -8.07
C VAL A 142 8.83 -14.44 -7.50
N SER A 143 8.91 -14.91 -6.25
CA SER A 143 10.15 -15.50 -5.73
C SER A 143 10.41 -16.88 -6.33
N ASP A 144 11.68 -17.28 -6.45
CA ASP A 144 12.04 -18.61 -6.93
C ASP A 144 11.86 -19.69 -5.83
N PRO A 145 10.99 -20.71 -6.01
CA PRO A 145 10.85 -21.83 -5.08
C PRO A 145 12.09 -22.75 -5.03
N ASN A 146 13.02 -22.62 -5.98
CA ASN A 146 14.25 -23.42 -6.07
C ASN A 146 15.50 -22.67 -5.60
N ALA A 147 15.41 -21.36 -5.34
CA ALA A 147 16.53 -20.60 -4.81
C ALA A 147 16.88 -21.03 -3.38
N ALA A 148 18.18 -21.20 -3.11
CA ALA A 148 18.65 -21.62 -1.80
C ALA A 148 18.38 -20.53 -0.73
N PRO A 149 17.60 -20.82 0.33
CA PRO A 149 17.28 -19.82 1.34
C PRO A 149 18.52 -19.32 2.07
N MET A 150 18.73 -18.01 2.10
CA MET A 150 19.83 -17.38 2.84
C MET A 150 19.49 -17.29 4.32
N TYR A 151 19.66 -18.39 5.05
CA TYR A 151 19.36 -18.45 6.48
C TYR A 151 20.17 -17.45 7.32
N THR A 152 19.46 -16.81 8.24
CA THR A 152 20.00 -15.88 9.22
C THR A 152 20.81 -16.64 10.27
N GLN A 153 22.04 -16.18 10.52
CA GLN A 153 23.04 -16.91 11.32
C GLN A 153 22.51 -17.30 12.71
N GLY A 154 22.60 -18.60 13.03
CA GLY A 154 22.10 -19.16 14.30
C GLY A 154 20.61 -19.47 14.33
N THR A 155 19.90 -19.39 13.20
CA THR A 155 18.45 -19.58 13.08
C THR A 155 18.09 -20.35 11.80
N ARG A 156 16.84 -20.83 11.71
CA ARG A 156 16.21 -21.31 10.45
C ARG A 156 15.27 -20.26 9.84
N THR A 157 15.45 -18.97 10.17
CA THR A 157 14.71 -17.86 9.56
C THR A 157 15.44 -17.38 8.29
N ALA A 158 14.73 -17.27 7.16
CA ALA A 158 15.25 -16.76 5.90
C ALA A 158 14.17 -15.98 5.14
N ALA A 159 14.56 -14.88 4.49
CA ALA A 159 13.72 -14.23 3.50
C ALA A 159 13.82 -14.98 2.16
N LEU A 160 12.68 -15.16 1.48
CA LEU A 160 12.56 -15.72 0.13
C LEU A 160 12.09 -14.66 -0.88
N LEU A 161 11.48 -13.56 -0.40
CA LEU A 161 11.13 -12.39 -1.20
C LEU A 161 11.50 -11.11 -0.43
N MET A 162 12.05 -10.12 -1.12
CA MET A 162 12.14 -8.72 -0.71
C MET A 162 11.86 -7.85 -1.95
N THR A 163 11.06 -6.79 -1.85
CA THR A 163 10.71 -5.95 -3.02
C THR A 163 10.81 -4.45 -2.73
N PRO A 164 11.00 -3.58 -3.76
CA PRO A 164 11.02 -2.12 -3.58
C PRO A 164 9.75 -1.55 -2.94
N ALA A 165 8.62 -2.26 -3.08
CA ALA A 165 7.32 -1.95 -2.50
C ALA A 165 7.24 -2.17 -0.97
N GLY A 166 8.33 -2.60 -0.32
CA GLY A 166 8.41 -2.71 1.15
C GLY A 166 8.04 -4.08 1.70
N THR A 167 7.64 -5.01 0.83
CA THR A 167 7.42 -6.40 1.23
C THR A 167 8.74 -7.09 1.56
N PHE A 168 8.73 -7.88 2.61
CA PHE A 168 9.62 -9.02 2.76
C PHE A 168 8.85 -10.22 3.32
N ALA A 169 9.14 -11.40 2.79
CA ALA A 169 8.42 -12.64 3.09
C ALA A 169 9.37 -13.82 3.07
N GLY A 170 9.03 -14.90 3.79
CA GLY A 170 9.94 -16.04 3.91
C GLY A 170 9.49 -17.12 4.88
N VAL A 171 10.47 -17.88 5.38
CA VAL A 171 10.33 -18.92 6.41
C VAL A 171 10.88 -18.41 7.73
N ALA A 172 10.14 -18.59 8.81
CA ALA A 172 10.58 -18.32 10.18
C ALA A 172 11.05 -19.61 10.86
N ASP A 173 11.92 -19.49 11.87
CA ASP A 173 12.35 -20.64 12.66
C ASP A 173 11.13 -21.31 13.36
N PRO A 174 10.92 -22.64 13.18
CA PRO A 174 9.78 -23.34 13.77
C PRO A 174 9.72 -23.29 15.30
N GLU A 175 10.84 -23.06 16.00
CA GLU A 175 10.88 -22.95 17.45
C GLU A 175 10.38 -21.58 17.97
N TRP A 176 10.24 -20.57 17.11
CA TRP A 176 9.78 -19.25 17.53
C TRP A 176 8.25 -19.21 17.63
N PRO A 177 7.64 -18.73 18.73
CA PRO A 177 6.18 -18.69 18.91
C PRO A 177 5.50 -17.65 18.02
N LYS A 178 6.20 -16.53 17.79
CA LYS A 178 5.90 -15.45 16.84
C LYS A 178 7.22 -14.85 16.35
N LEU A 179 7.18 -14.16 15.22
CA LEU A 179 8.33 -13.48 14.63
C LEU A 179 8.30 -12.00 15.03
N GLU A 180 9.34 -11.52 15.70
CA GLU A 180 9.56 -10.09 15.91
C GLU A 180 10.56 -9.57 14.88
N VAL A 181 10.24 -8.43 14.25
CA VAL A 181 11.13 -7.74 13.32
C VAL A 181 11.38 -6.32 13.79
N THR A 182 12.65 -5.92 13.78
CA THR A 182 13.06 -4.52 13.71
C THR A 182 13.55 -4.15 12.31
N GLY A 183 13.07 -3.04 11.78
CA GLY A 183 13.68 -2.37 10.62
C GLY A 183 14.34 -1.07 11.08
N GLN A 184 15.60 -0.84 10.72
CA GLN A 184 16.34 0.38 11.05
C GLN A 184 16.96 1.00 9.79
N ASN A 185 16.75 2.29 9.60
CA ASN A 185 17.44 3.11 8.62
C ASN A 185 18.03 4.36 9.32
N GLU A 186 18.58 5.29 8.54
CA GLU A 186 19.23 6.53 9.03
C GLU A 186 18.27 7.46 9.80
N GLN A 187 16.96 7.33 9.55
CA GLN A 187 15.93 8.28 9.95
C GLN A 187 14.99 7.72 11.03
N SER A 188 14.89 6.40 11.14
CA SER A 188 13.80 5.73 11.85
C SER A 188 14.15 4.30 12.27
N ALA A 189 13.54 3.86 13.36
CA ALA A 189 13.48 2.47 13.77
C ALA A 189 12.01 2.04 13.89
N SER A 190 11.66 0.93 13.28
CA SER A 190 10.36 0.27 13.42
C SER A 190 10.53 -1.04 14.20
N LEU A 191 9.50 -1.41 14.95
CA LEU A 191 9.37 -2.70 15.62
C LEU A 191 7.98 -3.26 15.32
N ARG A 192 7.89 -4.51 14.88
CA ARG A 192 6.65 -5.19 14.51
C ARG A 192 6.66 -6.64 14.96
N GLU A 193 5.57 -7.07 15.58
CA GLU A 193 5.26 -8.49 15.75
C GLU A 193 4.57 -8.99 14.47
N ILE A 194 4.93 -10.19 14.02
CA ILE A 194 4.43 -10.84 12.81
C ILE A 194 4.06 -12.28 13.18
N SER A 195 2.84 -12.67 12.87
CA SER A 195 2.37 -14.04 13.08
C SER A 195 3.05 -15.02 12.10
N ILE A 196 3.16 -16.29 12.51
CA ILE A 196 3.81 -17.35 11.71
C ILE A 196 2.74 -18.35 11.25
N PHE A 197 2.60 -18.52 9.94
CA PHE A 197 1.72 -19.51 9.34
C PHE A 197 2.36 -20.90 9.43
N ARG A 198 1.93 -21.69 10.42
CA ARG A 198 2.62 -22.93 10.82
C ARG A 198 2.83 -23.99 9.73
N PRO A 199 1.90 -24.23 8.77
CA PRO A 199 2.17 -25.11 7.64
C PRO A 199 3.23 -24.53 6.68
N GLY A 200 4.50 -24.80 6.97
CA GLY A 200 5.68 -24.24 6.31
C GLY A 200 6.41 -23.14 7.11
N ASN A 201 5.89 -22.75 8.29
CA ASN A 201 6.38 -21.64 9.12
C ASN A 201 6.56 -20.33 8.33
N LEU A 202 5.62 -20.04 7.44
CA LEU A 202 5.70 -18.92 6.53
C LEU A 202 5.34 -17.59 7.21
N PHE A 203 5.94 -16.50 6.76
CA PHE A 203 5.59 -15.15 7.18
C PHE A 203 5.61 -14.19 5.98
N VAL A 204 4.83 -13.12 6.07
CA VAL A 204 4.84 -11.98 5.15
C VAL A 204 4.73 -10.71 5.98
N HIS A 205 5.52 -9.69 5.64
CA HIS A 205 5.34 -8.35 6.17
C HIS A 205 5.45 -7.33 5.03
N ILE A 206 4.60 -6.31 5.06
CA ILE A 206 4.61 -5.18 4.13
C ILE A 206 4.98 -3.95 4.96
N ALA A 207 6.28 -3.62 4.99
CA ALA A 207 6.77 -2.46 5.72
C ALA A 207 6.56 -1.17 4.90
N PRO A 208 6.39 -0.01 5.55
CA PRO A 208 6.44 1.28 4.87
C PRO A 208 7.87 1.71 4.51
N MET A 209 8.89 0.84 4.64
CA MET A 209 10.32 1.18 4.56
C MET A 209 10.99 0.42 3.40
N LYS A 210 11.75 1.13 2.56
CA LYS A 210 12.40 0.57 1.36
C LYS A 210 13.50 -0.43 1.78
N PRO A 211 13.47 -1.71 1.38
CA PRO A 211 14.44 -2.70 1.87
C PRO A 211 15.89 -2.39 1.48
N SER A 212 16.11 -1.76 0.33
CA SER A 212 17.45 -1.31 -0.11
C SER A 212 18.09 -0.22 0.77
N ARG A 213 17.31 0.43 1.65
CA ARG A 213 17.79 1.42 2.63
C ARG A 213 17.54 1.02 4.10
N THR A 214 17.06 -0.21 4.35
CA THR A 214 16.60 -0.63 5.69
C THR A 214 17.30 -1.90 6.13
N THR A 215 18.06 -1.80 7.22
CA THR A 215 18.61 -2.96 7.93
C THR A 215 17.49 -3.65 8.69
N TYR A 216 17.08 -4.85 8.25
CA TYR A 216 16.11 -5.67 8.98
C TYR A 216 16.81 -6.68 9.90
N ALA A 217 16.24 -6.91 11.08
CA ALA A 217 16.62 -8.00 11.98
C ALA A 217 15.37 -8.71 12.49
N VAL A 218 15.52 -10.00 12.81
CA VAL A 218 14.48 -10.96 13.17
C VAL A 218 14.78 -11.63 14.52
N GLY A 219 13.75 -12.12 15.20
CA GLY A 219 13.89 -12.89 16.43
C GLY A 219 12.57 -13.49 16.93
N PRO A 220 12.61 -14.30 18.00
CA PRO A 220 11.43 -14.68 18.73
C PRO A 220 10.91 -13.49 19.55
N THR A 221 9.61 -13.23 19.51
CA THR A 221 8.97 -12.22 20.38
C THR A 221 9.20 -12.55 21.85
N PRO A 222 9.79 -11.64 22.67
CA PRO A 222 10.00 -11.87 24.10
C PRO A 222 8.71 -11.83 24.94
N GLY A 223 7.59 -11.38 24.34
CA GLY A 223 6.35 -11.04 25.03
C GLY A 223 6.39 -9.61 25.58
N GLU A 224 5.24 -8.92 25.56
CA GLU A 224 5.18 -7.48 25.84
C GLU A 224 5.72 -7.09 27.23
N GLN A 225 5.42 -7.88 28.26
CA GLN A 225 5.87 -7.64 29.64
C GLN A 225 7.38 -7.82 29.85
N SER A 226 8.06 -8.50 28.91
CA SER A 226 9.49 -8.83 29.00
C SER A 226 10.33 -8.07 27.98
N ARG A 227 9.73 -7.22 27.12
CA ARG A 227 10.43 -6.48 26.07
C ARG A 227 11.18 -5.27 26.68
N PRO A 228 12.52 -5.20 26.60
CA PRO A 228 13.27 -4.03 27.05
C PRO A 228 12.87 -2.74 26.30
N ILE A 229 13.04 -1.61 26.97
CA ILE A 229 13.06 -0.30 26.29
C ILE A 229 14.23 -0.31 25.29
N HIS A 230 13.98 0.08 24.04
CA HIS A 230 14.92 -0.05 22.92
C HIS A 230 15.32 -1.50 22.55
N TYR A 231 14.45 -2.50 22.78
CA TYR A 231 14.64 -3.84 22.22
C TYR A 231 14.87 -3.79 20.70
N GLN A 232 15.90 -4.50 20.24
CA GLN A 232 16.12 -4.81 18.83
C GLN A 232 16.09 -6.32 18.64
N ALA A 233 15.58 -6.77 17.50
CA ALA A 233 15.52 -8.19 17.19
C ALA A 233 16.96 -8.72 16.97
N PRO A 234 17.39 -9.80 17.65
CA PRO A 234 18.81 -10.10 17.83
C PRO A 234 19.55 -10.64 16.60
N TYR A 235 18.85 -11.09 15.54
CA TYR A 235 19.50 -11.74 14.40
C TYR A 235 19.29 -10.94 13.10
N LEU A 236 20.37 -10.44 12.50
CA LEU A 236 20.34 -9.69 11.24
C LEU A 236 19.70 -10.51 10.10
N LEU A 237 18.59 -10.04 9.55
CA LEU A 237 17.90 -10.71 8.44
C LEU A 237 18.75 -10.58 7.17
N ARG A 238 19.09 -11.71 6.56
CA ARG A 238 19.77 -11.74 5.27
C ARG A 238 18.82 -11.23 4.16
N PRO A 239 19.35 -10.58 3.10
CA PRO A 239 18.57 -10.33 1.89
C PRO A 239 17.96 -11.62 1.35
N ALA A 240 16.79 -11.52 0.74
CA ALA A 240 16.25 -12.61 -0.06
C ALA A 240 17.12 -12.86 -1.31
N PRO A 241 17.04 -14.06 -1.91
CA PRO A 241 17.46 -14.25 -3.30
C PRO A 241 16.72 -13.29 -4.25
N GLU A 242 17.30 -13.03 -5.42
CA GLU A 242 16.61 -12.30 -6.49
C GLU A 242 15.30 -13.00 -6.87
N PRO A 243 14.20 -12.27 -7.12
CA PRO A 243 12.96 -12.86 -7.61
C PRO A 243 13.17 -13.64 -8.91
N ALA A 244 12.46 -14.76 -9.08
CA ALA A 244 12.45 -15.50 -10.33
C ALA A 244 12.04 -14.59 -11.49
N ALA A 245 11.00 -13.77 -11.28
CA ALA A 245 10.58 -12.76 -12.23
C ALA A 245 9.94 -11.55 -11.52
N SER A 246 10.04 -10.39 -12.15
CA SER A 246 9.33 -9.16 -11.78
C SER A 246 9.11 -8.33 -13.05
N GLU A 247 7.92 -7.77 -13.24
CA GLU A 247 7.57 -7.01 -14.44
C GLU A 247 6.39 -6.06 -14.21
N LEU A 248 6.38 -4.94 -14.93
CA LEU A 248 5.19 -4.10 -15.11
C LEU A 248 4.17 -4.85 -16.00
N ASP A 249 3.29 -5.63 -15.37
CA ASP A 249 2.33 -6.50 -16.04
C ASP A 249 1.11 -5.75 -16.62
N LYS A 250 1.07 -4.42 -16.49
CA LYS A 250 0.06 -3.54 -17.07
C LYS A 250 0.72 -2.35 -17.80
N PRO A 251 0.20 -1.95 -18.96
CA PRO A 251 0.79 -0.86 -19.74
C PRO A 251 0.61 0.49 -19.05
N VAL A 252 1.70 1.23 -18.90
CA VAL A 252 1.70 2.61 -18.39
C VAL A 252 1.55 3.57 -19.56
N PHE A 253 0.40 4.26 -19.67
CA PHE A 253 0.15 5.28 -20.70
C PHE A 253 -0.52 6.54 -20.12
N PRO A 254 -0.01 7.75 -20.44
CA PRO A 254 1.28 8.00 -21.11
C PRO A 254 2.45 7.51 -20.25
N VAL A 255 3.57 7.18 -20.88
CA VAL A 255 4.81 6.87 -20.15
C VAL A 255 5.23 8.12 -19.37
N PRO A 256 5.49 8.06 -18.05
CA PRO A 256 5.85 9.23 -17.27
C PRO A 256 7.13 9.89 -17.78
N ASP A 257 7.07 11.19 -18.07
CA ASP A 257 8.25 11.94 -18.47
C ASP A 257 9.17 12.16 -17.26
N ARG A 258 10.41 11.71 -17.39
CA ARG A 258 11.48 11.80 -16.38
C ARG A 258 12.56 12.83 -16.73
N ALA A 259 12.41 13.57 -17.83
CA ALA A 259 13.28 14.67 -18.26
C ALA A 259 12.64 16.06 -18.05
N THR A 260 11.47 16.13 -17.39
CA THR A 260 10.95 17.37 -16.80
C THR A 260 11.57 17.59 -15.43
N PRO A 261 11.71 18.84 -14.92
CA PRO A 261 12.20 19.08 -13.55
C PRO A 261 11.40 18.33 -12.49
N ALA A 262 10.07 18.24 -12.66
CA ALA A 262 9.20 17.45 -11.78
C ALA A 262 9.53 15.95 -11.81
N GLY A 263 9.84 15.38 -12.99
CA GLY A 263 10.24 13.99 -13.15
C GLY A 263 11.68 13.70 -12.67
N GLU A 264 12.61 14.63 -12.85
CA GLU A 264 13.99 14.52 -12.37
C GLU A 264 14.05 14.63 -10.84
N PHE A 265 13.35 15.59 -10.24
CA PHE A 265 13.21 15.68 -8.79
C PHE A 265 12.46 14.47 -8.22
N PHE A 266 11.37 14.02 -8.86
CA PHE A 266 10.65 12.81 -8.42
C PHE A 266 11.59 11.60 -8.32
N ASN A 267 12.32 11.29 -9.40
CA ASN A 267 13.31 10.20 -9.44
C ASN A 267 14.43 10.35 -8.40
N THR A 268 14.81 11.58 -8.07
CA THR A 268 15.84 11.87 -7.07
C THR A 268 15.28 11.64 -5.66
N CYS A 269 14.07 12.14 -5.41
CA CYS A 269 13.37 12.05 -4.15
C CYS A 269 12.93 10.62 -3.80
N THR A 270 12.38 9.84 -4.73
CA THR A 270 11.97 8.44 -4.46
C THR A 270 13.15 7.49 -4.25
N ARG A 271 14.33 7.82 -4.80
CA ARG A 271 15.61 7.16 -4.56
C ARG A 271 16.27 7.61 -3.24
N GLY A 272 16.10 8.88 -2.90
CA GLY A 272 16.56 9.50 -1.66
C GLY A 272 15.72 9.11 -0.43
N ALA A 273 14.44 8.83 -0.63
CA ALA A 273 13.49 8.48 0.42
C ALA A 273 13.79 7.14 1.07
N SER A 274 13.48 7.03 2.37
CA SER A 274 13.58 5.77 3.11
C SER A 274 12.27 4.98 3.10
N GLU A 275 11.17 5.61 2.72
CA GLU A 275 9.87 4.97 2.53
C GLU A 275 9.87 4.06 1.29
N ALA A 276 9.16 2.95 1.40
CA ALA A 276 8.89 2.10 0.24
C ALA A 276 7.88 2.77 -0.70
N LEU A 277 8.03 2.57 -2.00
CA LEU A 277 7.07 2.99 -3.03
C LEU A 277 6.77 1.84 -3.97
N SER A 278 5.49 1.45 -4.08
CA SER A 278 5.06 0.51 -5.12
C SER A 278 4.92 1.22 -6.46
N ASP A 279 5.17 0.52 -7.58
CA ASP A 279 4.96 1.03 -8.94
C ASP A 279 5.66 2.38 -9.26
N GLU A 280 6.85 2.63 -8.68
CA GLU A 280 7.63 3.88 -8.77
C GLU A 280 7.77 4.44 -10.20
N ASP A 281 8.07 3.57 -11.18
CA ASP A 281 8.20 3.94 -12.60
C ASP A 281 6.87 4.29 -13.29
N ALA A 282 5.72 3.92 -12.72
CA ALA A 282 4.40 4.18 -13.30
C ALA A 282 3.76 5.50 -12.84
N TYR A 283 4.27 6.13 -11.78
CA TYR A 283 3.77 7.41 -11.29
C TYR A 283 4.10 8.56 -12.26
N ARG A 284 3.09 9.32 -12.71
CA ARG A 284 3.28 10.59 -13.42
C ARG A 284 3.60 11.69 -12.42
N ALA A 285 4.72 12.39 -12.60
CA ALA A 285 5.02 13.60 -11.83
C ALA A 285 4.11 14.75 -12.32
N GLY A 286 3.59 15.54 -11.39
CA GLY A 286 2.68 16.66 -11.65
C GLY A 286 3.24 17.97 -11.09
N ALA A 287 2.45 18.65 -10.25
CA ALA A 287 2.79 19.97 -9.73
C ALA A 287 4.04 19.90 -8.85
N LEU A 288 5.05 20.70 -9.24
CA LEU A 288 6.30 20.90 -8.53
C LEU A 288 6.30 22.28 -7.85
N LEU A 289 6.83 22.34 -6.63
CA LEU A 289 7.26 23.56 -5.96
C LEU A 289 8.77 23.50 -5.74
N GLU A 290 9.45 24.52 -6.23
CA GLU A 290 10.87 24.78 -5.97
C GLU A 290 10.95 26.02 -5.06
N ARG A 291 11.75 25.98 -3.98
CA ARG A 291 12.17 27.20 -3.26
C ARG A 291 13.50 27.01 -2.55
N GLU A 292 14.55 27.51 -3.19
CA GLU A 292 15.96 27.46 -2.75
C GLU A 292 16.50 26.03 -2.63
N ASP A 293 16.27 25.40 -1.48
CA ASP A 293 16.94 24.18 -1.02
C ASP A 293 15.97 23.08 -0.60
N VAL A 294 14.69 23.27 -0.91
CA VAL A 294 13.65 22.26 -0.79
C VAL A 294 12.76 22.29 -2.01
N GLU A 295 12.45 21.08 -2.47
CA GLU A 295 11.57 20.80 -3.59
C GLU A 295 10.44 19.86 -3.13
N VAL A 296 9.25 20.03 -3.69
CA VAL A 296 8.03 19.27 -3.34
C VAL A 296 7.29 18.95 -4.63
N VAL A 297 7.11 17.67 -4.95
CA VAL A 297 6.37 17.22 -6.14
C VAL A 297 5.18 16.35 -5.74
N VAL A 298 4.03 16.63 -6.34
CA VAL A 298 2.89 15.71 -6.32
C VAL A 298 3.00 14.77 -7.52
N ALA A 299 2.80 13.47 -7.32
CA ALA A 299 2.76 12.50 -8.41
C ALA A 299 1.51 11.63 -8.33
N ARG A 300 1.01 11.14 -9.47
CA ARG A 300 -0.24 10.37 -9.58
C ARG A 300 -0.08 9.05 -10.31
N LEU A 301 -0.81 8.05 -9.81
CA LEU A 301 -0.97 6.75 -10.44
C LEU A 301 -2.46 6.37 -10.44
N GLY A 302 -3.13 6.67 -11.56
CA GLY A 302 -4.58 6.51 -11.71
C GLY A 302 -5.37 7.34 -10.68
N GLY A 303 -6.07 6.65 -9.79
CA GLY A 303 -6.83 7.26 -8.68
C GLY A 303 -6.01 7.55 -7.43
N ARG A 304 -4.70 7.21 -7.39
CA ARG A 304 -3.81 7.50 -6.26
C ARG A 304 -2.98 8.75 -6.50
N ALA A 305 -2.60 9.42 -5.43
CA ALA A 305 -1.58 10.44 -5.41
C ALA A 305 -0.54 10.18 -4.30
N ILE A 306 0.67 10.69 -4.49
CA ILE A 306 1.72 10.76 -3.49
C ILE A 306 2.37 12.15 -3.52
N VAL A 307 3.03 12.49 -2.41
CA VAL A 307 3.87 13.67 -2.27
C VAL A 307 5.29 13.17 -2.07
N CYS A 308 6.23 13.60 -2.90
CA CYS A 308 7.65 13.44 -2.61
C CYS A 308 8.24 14.81 -2.29
N GLN A 309 8.90 14.95 -1.15
CA GLN A 309 9.55 16.21 -0.77
C GLN A 309 10.91 15.98 -0.11
N GLY A 310 11.83 16.92 -0.35
CA GLY A 310 13.19 16.79 0.13
C GLY A 310 14.15 17.87 -0.36
N GLY A 311 15.42 17.70 0.01
CA GLY A 311 16.52 18.63 -0.27
C GLY A 311 17.37 18.90 0.97
N LEU A 312 18.32 19.82 0.85
CA LEU A 312 19.23 20.21 1.95
C LEU A 312 18.51 20.97 3.08
N GLY A 313 17.53 21.80 2.75
CA GLY A 313 16.83 22.67 3.71
C GLY A 313 15.80 21.96 4.60
N TYR A 314 15.64 20.64 4.49
CA TYR A 314 14.54 19.92 5.15
C TYR A 314 14.74 19.80 6.68
N LEU A 315 15.92 19.37 7.13
CA LEU A 315 16.23 19.13 8.55
C LEU A 315 17.29 20.07 9.11
N ASP A 316 18.57 19.81 8.84
CA ASP A 316 19.73 20.46 9.45
C ASP A 316 20.39 21.52 8.53
N GLY A 317 19.84 21.70 7.32
CA GLY A 317 20.37 22.56 6.27
C GLY A 317 21.54 21.94 5.48
N LYS A 318 22.02 20.75 5.84
CA LYS A 318 23.36 20.25 5.49
C LYS A 318 23.36 18.83 4.93
N THR A 319 22.36 18.05 5.30
CA THR A 319 22.16 16.66 4.90
C THR A 319 20.94 16.59 4.00
N GLU A 320 21.08 16.06 2.78
CA GLU A 320 19.93 15.83 1.91
C GLU A 320 18.98 14.82 2.54
N TYR A 321 17.72 15.22 2.71
CA TYR A 321 16.69 14.41 3.32
C TYR A 321 15.46 14.40 2.41
N TYR A 322 14.86 13.23 2.21
CA TYR A 322 13.71 13.03 1.33
C TYR A 322 12.69 12.11 1.99
N ARG A 323 11.41 12.31 1.67
CA ARG A 323 10.31 11.41 2.02
C ARG A 323 9.31 11.23 0.89
N VAL A 324 8.73 10.04 0.83
CA VAL A 324 7.45 9.80 0.14
C VAL A 324 6.33 9.77 1.18
N MET A 325 5.28 10.57 0.98
CA MET A 325 4.03 10.52 1.73
C MET A 325 2.89 10.11 0.81
N TYR A 326 2.11 9.15 1.26
CA TYR A 326 0.94 8.67 0.53
C TYR A 326 -0.29 9.51 0.83
N ASP A 327 -1.17 9.64 -0.16
CA ASP A 327 -2.53 10.11 0.06
C ASP A 327 -3.22 9.26 1.16
N GLN A 328 -3.83 9.96 2.13
CA GLN A 328 -4.58 9.36 3.22
C GLN A 328 -6.09 9.58 3.06
N SER A 329 -6.52 10.25 1.98
CA SER A 329 -7.91 10.48 1.65
C SER A 329 -8.66 9.17 1.48
N LYS A 330 -9.86 9.14 2.05
CA LYS A 330 -10.85 8.08 1.86
C LYS A 330 -12.04 8.56 1.04
N SER A 331 -12.05 9.83 0.62
CA SER A 331 -13.10 10.38 -0.22
C SER A 331 -12.71 10.23 -1.69
N ALA A 332 -13.67 9.81 -2.51
CA ALA A 332 -13.53 9.80 -3.97
C ALA A 332 -13.78 11.21 -4.55
N GLU A 333 -13.40 12.26 -3.83
CA GLU A 333 -13.68 13.64 -4.21
C GLU A 333 -12.70 14.11 -5.29
N PRO A 334 -13.18 14.73 -6.38
CA PRO A 334 -12.34 15.11 -7.51
C PRO A 334 -11.40 16.28 -7.22
N VAL A 335 -11.55 16.92 -6.06
CA VAL A 335 -10.69 17.97 -5.53
C VAL A 335 -10.51 17.71 -4.03
N HIS A 336 -9.28 17.51 -3.58
CA HIS A 336 -8.93 17.31 -2.17
C HIS A 336 -7.47 17.68 -1.90
N THR A 337 -7.14 17.98 -0.64
CA THR A 337 -5.76 18.21 -0.18
C THR A 337 -5.00 16.91 0.02
N LEU A 338 -3.68 17.00 -0.09
CA LEU A 338 -2.75 15.93 0.27
C LEU A 338 -1.94 16.32 1.51
N ARG A 339 -1.71 15.34 2.39
CA ARG A 339 -0.93 15.54 3.61
C ARG A 339 0.54 15.80 3.27
N THR A 340 1.14 16.75 3.99
CA THR A 340 2.56 17.10 3.85
C THR A 340 3.19 17.49 5.20
N GLU A 341 4.51 17.64 5.25
CA GLU A 341 5.24 18.18 6.42
C GLU A 341 5.80 19.58 6.10
N SER A 342 5.92 20.44 7.12
CA SER A 342 6.62 21.73 7.01
C SER A 342 8.11 21.51 6.73
N VAL A 343 8.68 22.29 5.82
CA VAL A 343 10.06 22.16 5.35
C VAL A 343 10.81 23.50 5.43
N GLY A 344 12.13 23.52 5.21
CA GLY A 344 12.87 24.78 5.18
C GLY A 344 12.95 25.49 6.53
N ASN A 345 13.17 24.73 7.62
CA ASN A 345 13.37 25.30 8.97
C ASN A 345 14.80 25.84 9.18
N VAL A 346 15.76 25.40 8.36
CA VAL A 346 17.19 25.67 8.51
C VAL A 346 17.81 25.89 7.11
N ASP A 347 18.65 26.92 6.97
CA ASP A 347 19.36 27.23 5.73
C ASP A 347 20.68 26.43 5.57
N ARG A 348 21.35 26.53 4.41
CA ARG A 348 22.66 25.88 4.16
C ARG A 348 23.75 26.17 5.20
N ASN A 349 23.65 27.27 5.94
CA ASN A 349 24.61 27.67 6.96
C ASN A 349 24.32 27.00 8.32
N GLY A 350 23.10 26.50 8.53
CA GLY A 350 22.60 26.03 9.82
C GLY A 350 21.84 27.11 10.60
N ALA A 351 21.46 28.22 9.97
CA ALA A 351 20.67 29.29 10.58
C ALA A 351 19.17 28.98 10.48
N THR A 352 18.42 29.19 11.57
CA THR A 352 16.97 28.99 11.60
C THR A 352 16.25 30.02 10.73
N VAL A 353 15.38 29.54 9.85
CA VAL A 353 14.54 30.32 8.93
C VAL A 353 13.07 29.93 9.09
N PRO A 354 12.09 30.77 8.67
CA PRO A 354 10.68 30.47 8.84
C PRO A 354 10.25 29.19 8.09
N PRO A 355 9.55 28.24 8.73
CA PRO A 355 9.07 27.03 8.08
C PRO A 355 8.16 27.34 6.89
N ARG A 356 8.52 26.75 5.75
CA ARG A 356 7.75 26.75 4.52
C ARG A 356 6.71 25.64 4.61
N ASN A 357 5.44 26.01 4.49
CA ASN A 357 4.35 25.06 4.46
C ASN A 357 3.87 24.97 3.01
N PRO A 358 4.12 23.86 2.30
CA PRO A 358 3.52 23.66 0.99
C PRO A 358 2.04 23.31 1.19
N TYR A 359 1.18 23.76 0.30
CA TYR A 359 -0.24 23.42 0.27
C TYR A 359 -0.58 22.88 -1.12
N LEU A 360 -1.04 21.63 -1.16
CA LEU A 360 -1.06 20.83 -2.38
C LEU A 360 -2.18 19.80 -2.35
N GLY A 361 -2.54 19.30 -3.53
CA GLY A 361 -3.67 18.41 -3.65
C GLY A 361 -3.91 17.88 -5.06
N VAL A 362 -5.04 17.16 -5.19
CA VAL A 362 -5.52 16.57 -6.44
C VAL A 362 -6.64 17.45 -7.01
N VAL A 363 -6.70 17.53 -8.35
CA VAL A 363 -7.76 18.20 -9.12
C VAL A 363 -8.13 17.35 -10.36
N PRO A 364 -9.24 17.65 -11.07
CA PRO A 364 -9.53 17.01 -12.35
C PRO A 364 -8.39 17.24 -13.35
N GLU A 365 -8.07 16.26 -14.20
CA GLU A 365 -7.01 16.37 -15.21
C GLU A 365 -7.25 17.46 -16.26
N ALA A 366 -8.49 17.95 -16.38
CA ALA A 366 -8.85 19.09 -17.24
C ALA A 366 -8.56 20.47 -16.61
N ALA A 367 -8.11 20.52 -15.35
CA ALA A 367 -7.75 21.76 -14.69
C ALA A 367 -6.42 22.31 -15.22
N VAL A 368 -6.39 23.61 -15.54
CA VAL A 368 -5.16 24.33 -15.95
C VAL A 368 -4.83 25.51 -15.02
N GLY A 369 -5.76 25.87 -14.14
CA GLY A 369 -5.58 26.93 -13.15
C GLY A 369 -6.27 26.56 -11.84
N VAL A 370 -5.58 26.80 -10.73
CA VAL A 370 -6.10 26.67 -9.37
C VAL A 370 -5.76 27.93 -8.61
N LYS A 371 -6.78 28.53 -7.98
CA LYS A 371 -6.66 29.68 -7.10
C LYS A 371 -6.97 29.30 -5.68
N LEU A 372 -6.21 29.86 -4.74
CA LEU A 372 -6.29 29.58 -3.32
C LEU A 372 -6.43 30.87 -2.51
N ASP A 373 -7.47 30.98 -1.69
CA ASP A 373 -7.66 32.04 -0.70
C ASP A 373 -7.44 31.48 0.71
N PHE A 374 -6.39 31.96 1.38
CA PHE A 374 -6.04 31.56 2.74
C PHE A 374 -6.66 32.48 3.82
N GLY A 375 -7.60 33.35 3.45
CA GLY A 375 -8.18 34.37 4.33
C GLY A 375 -7.27 35.58 4.56
N THR A 376 -6.14 35.65 3.86
CA THR A 376 -5.10 36.68 4.02
C THR A 376 -5.36 37.97 3.22
N GLY A 377 -6.54 38.11 2.61
CA GLY A 377 -6.95 39.31 1.86
C GLY A 377 -6.62 39.28 0.36
N GLY A 378 -6.28 38.12 -0.20
CA GLY A 378 -6.02 37.95 -1.62
C GLY A 378 -5.86 36.48 -2.02
N GLU A 379 -6.20 36.16 -3.27
CA GLU A 379 -5.95 34.85 -3.88
C GLU A 379 -4.47 34.71 -4.26
N ILE A 380 -3.94 33.48 -4.20
CA ILE A 380 -2.70 33.10 -4.89
C ILE A 380 -3.00 32.05 -5.97
N ASP A 381 -2.36 32.20 -7.13
CA ASP A 381 -2.39 31.18 -8.19
C ASP A 381 -1.40 30.05 -7.84
N ALA A 382 -1.84 28.80 -7.95
CA ALA A 382 -1.04 27.62 -7.68
C ALA A 382 -0.41 27.03 -8.96
N THR A 383 0.72 26.34 -8.83
CA THR A 383 1.25 25.48 -9.90
C THR A 383 0.25 24.34 -10.15
N VAL A 384 -0.09 24.06 -11.41
CA VAL A 384 -1.00 22.98 -11.81
C VAL A 384 -0.37 22.13 -12.91
N ALA A 385 -0.32 20.82 -12.72
CA ALA A 385 0.12 19.84 -13.73
C ALA A 385 -0.47 18.45 -13.44
N ASP A 386 -0.70 17.62 -14.47
CA ASP A 386 -1.22 16.24 -14.39
C ASP A 386 -2.35 15.98 -13.39
N GLY A 387 -3.31 16.90 -13.28
CA GLY A 387 -4.44 16.79 -12.34
C GLY A 387 -4.00 16.89 -10.86
N THR A 388 -2.98 17.69 -10.58
CA THR A 388 -2.51 18.04 -9.24
C THR A 388 -2.26 19.53 -9.15
N PHE A 389 -2.26 20.08 -7.93
CA PHE A 389 -1.87 21.47 -7.69
C PHE A 389 -0.93 21.59 -6.49
N ALA A 390 -0.13 22.64 -6.46
CA ALA A 390 0.72 22.99 -5.32
C ALA A 390 1.00 24.50 -5.25
N ALA A 391 1.04 25.06 -4.04
CA ALA A 391 1.44 26.43 -3.75
C ALA A 391 2.21 26.50 -2.41
N TRP A 392 3.01 27.55 -2.19
CA TRP A 392 3.54 27.84 -0.86
C TRP A 392 2.53 28.67 -0.06
N MET A 393 2.20 28.26 1.16
CA MET A 393 1.34 29.05 2.05
C MET A 393 2.00 30.38 2.41
N PRO A 394 1.23 31.50 2.50
CA PRO A 394 1.73 32.75 3.07
C PRO A 394 2.15 32.63 4.55
N ASP A 395 3.13 33.43 4.98
CA ASP A 395 3.65 33.39 6.36
C ASP A 395 2.63 33.86 7.43
N ASN A 396 1.59 34.59 7.00
CA ASN A 396 0.58 35.23 7.85
C ASN A 396 -0.76 34.46 7.92
N VAL A 397 -0.81 33.21 7.48
CA VAL A 397 -2.02 32.36 7.58
C VAL A 397 -2.31 31.98 9.05
N SER A 398 -3.60 31.90 9.39
CA SER A 398 -4.04 31.52 10.74
C SER A 398 -3.59 30.11 11.12
N ARG A 399 -3.13 29.95 12.36
CA ARG A 399 -2.72 28.66 12.96
C ARG A 399 -3.84 27.99 13.77
N ASP A 400 -5.10 28.24 13.42
CA ASP A 400 -6.26 27.49 13.93
C ASP A 400 -6.37 26.16 13.17
N TYR A 401 -5.46 25.22 13.46
CA TYR A 401 -5.27 23.98 12.70
C TYR A 401 -6.55 23.12 12.56
N GLU A 402 -7.49 23.22 13.51
CA GLU A 402 -8.71 22.40 13.51
C GLU A 402 -9.85 22.97 12.63
N ASN A 403 -9.88 24.29 12.43
CA ASN A 403 -10.99 24.97 11.74
C ASN A 403 -10.56 25.74 10.49
N ALA A 404 -9.26 25.93 10.27
CA ALA A 404 -8.74 26.65 9.12
C ALA A 404 -9.11 25.97 7.80
N LYS A 405 -9.62 26.78 6.87
CA LYS A 405 -10.04 26.37 5.53
C LYS A 405 -9.39 27.26 4.49
N VAL A 406 -9.09 26.68 3.34
CA VAL A 406 -8.61 27.40 2.16
C VAL A 406 -9.73 27.44 1.15
N GLY A 407 -10.14 28.63 0.72
CA GLY A 407 -11.04 28.80 -0.41
C GLY A 407 -10.34 28.35 -1.70
N ILE A 408 -11.00 27.54 -2.53
CA ILE A 408 -10.41 27.04 -3.77
C ILE A 408 -11.34 27.31 -4.96
N THR A 409 -10.74 27.77 -6.07
CA THR A 409 -11.40 27.84 -7.38
C THR A 409 -10.53 27.14 -8.41
N VAL A 410 -11.10 26.18 -9.13
CA VAL A 410 -10.42 25.34 -10.14
C VAL A 410 -11.04 25.61 -11.50
N VAL A 411 -10.23 25.89 -12.53
CA VAL A 411 -10.70 26.24 -13.89
C VAL A 411 -10.06 25.39 -14.98
N ASP A 412 -10.82 25.14 -16.05
CA ASP A 412 -10.32 24.53 -17.29
C ASP A 412 -9.72 25.55 -18.27
N ALA A 413 -9.21 25.06 -19.41
CA ALA A 413 -8.59 25.87 -20.46
C ALA A 413 -9.55 26.85 -21.17
N ALA A 414 -10.87 26.74 -20.97
CA ALA A 414 -11.85 27.71 -21.43
C ALA A 414 -12.20 28.76 -20.35
N GLY A 415 -11.53 28.73 -19.19
CA GLY A 415 -11.82 29.58 -18.04
C GLY A 415 -13.08 29.19 -17.28
N LYS A 416 -13.67 28.03 -17.56
CA LYS A 416 -14.87 27.55 -16.88
C LYS A 416 -14.49 26.89 -15.56
N THR A 417 -15.20 27.26 -14.50
CA THR A 417 -15.10 26.65 -13.17
C THR A 417 -15.43 25.15 -13.23
N LEU A 418 -14.45 24.32 -12.87
CA LEU A 418 -14.60 22.88 -12.65
C LEU A 418 -15.02 22.57 -11.21
N HIS A 419 -14.52 23.36 -10.26
CA HIS A 419 -14.85 23.27 -8.84
C HIS A 419 -14.68 24.65 -8.18
N GLN A 420 -15.55 24.97 -7.23
CA GLN A 420 -15.39 26.11 -6.32
C GLN A 420 -15.91 25.72 -4.94
N GLY A 421 -15.15 26.00 -3.89
CA GLY A 421 -15.48 25.53 -2.54
C GLY A 421 -14.42 25.88 -1.50
N THR A 422 -14.34 25.07 -0.45
CA THR A 422 -13.32 25.18 0.60
C THR A 422 -12.73 23.82 0.92
N LEU A 423 -11.40 23.72 0.99
CA LEU A 423 -10.69 22.55 1.49
C LEU A 423 -10.22 22.75 2.93
N PRO A 424 -9.97 21.68 3.70
CA PRO A 424 -9.27 21.80 4.98
C PRO A 424 -7.83 22.29 4.75
N MET A 425 -7.24 22.94 5.76
CA MET A 425 -5.86 23.42 5.66
C MET A 425 -4.81 22.33 5.94
N TYR A 426 -5.19 21.25 6.63
CA TYR A 426 -4.35 20.16 7.12
C TYR A 426 -5.08 18.81 7.04
#